data_AF-A0A5E4FQB0-F1
#
_entry.id   AF-A0A5E4FQB0-F1
#
_cell.length_a   1.000
_cell.length_b   1.000
_cell.length_c   1.000
_cell.angle_alpha   90.00
_cell.angle_beta   90.00
_cell.angle_gamma   90.00
#
_symmetry.space_group_name_H-M   'P 1'
#
loop_
_entity.id
_entity.type
_entity.pdbx_description
1 polymer ?
#
loop_
_entity_poly.entity_id
_entity_poly.type
_entity_poly.pdbx_seq_one_letter_code
_entity_poly.pdbx_strand_id
1 'polypeptide(L)'
;MISKTHILFSLILLSSFSLNAIHVLCEAPAPALAPSPASASESQFISCGSSPDGETDFYGRKWVSDSKFLTSSDNTKSATTDYQDPALPSKIPYMTTRIINSATSYKFSVSSSKRLLLRFQFYPSVYGSLENTKAVFDVTANGLTLLRHFSPFITALALTQAYIIREYSLVPVPSGSLTITFTPSSKHENFFAFVNSIEIIPMEDTFKPADLIGFNGQSIDVQGSSLQIMHRVNVGGGYIPPINDSGLARTWLDDSPYLLNSAFGASFFNGIFLGVAIEAENNVTVQHTSDVPEFVAPLSVYRTARSMGPDPKVNEKYNLTWVFQVDANFTYLVRFHFCELQSTKANERSFEIFINNQTAEETADVIQWAGSIGKPIYKDYATHINDKEGDEILWVALHPNREQHPQYYDAILNGLEIFKVNDTHGNLAGPNIMPSKMLLNADAAARSFMPNLL
;
A
#
# COMPACT_ATOMS: atom_id res chain seq x y z
N MET A 1 29.22 -43.03 52.84
CA MET A 1 27.96 -42.78 52.11
C MET A 1 27.12 -41.84 52.96
N ILE A 2 27.20 -40.55 52.67
CA ILE A 2 26.61 -39.47 53.45
C ILE A 2 25.94 -38.51 52.44
N SER A 3 24.64 -38.32 52.61
CA SER A 3 23.83 -37.29 51.97
C SER A 3 24.29 -35.89 52.41
N LYS A 4 24.46 -34.95 51.47
CA LYS A 4 24.44 -33.51 51.78
C LYS A 4 23.81 -32.68 50.65
N THR A 5 22.82 -31.92 51.11
CA THR A 5 21.98 -30.88 50.51
C THR A 5 22.75 -29.56 50.33
N HIS A 6 22.43 -28.78 49.30
CA HIS A 6 22.72 -27.35 49.19
C HIS A 6 21.48 -26.67 48.55
N ILE A 7 20.53 -26.17 49.35
CA ILE A 7 20.36 -24.78 49.85
C ILE A 7 20.42 -23.72 48.73
N LEU A 8 19.22 -23.29 48.28
CA LEU A 8 19.00 -22.11 47.46
C LEU A 8 18.70 -20.92 48.40
N PHE A 9 19.45 -19.83 48.26
CA PHE A 9 19.26 -18.59 49.02
C PHE A 9 18.25 -17.69 48.27
N SER A 10 17.12 -17.36 48.90
CA SER A 10 16.15 -16.38 48.40
C SER A 10 16.20 -15.15 49.30
N LEU A 11 16.60 -14.00 48.75
CA LEU A 11 16.58 -12.71 49.44
C LEU A 11 15.23 -12.02 49.17
N ILE A 12 14.42 -11.87 50.21
CA ILE A 12 13.19 -11.08 50.19
C ILE A 12 13.55 -9.69 50.73
N LEU A 13 13.43 -8.66 49.88
CA LEU A 13 13.47 -7.25 50.29
C LEU A 13 12.04 -6.72 50.29
N LEU A 14 11.51 -6.50 51.50
CA LEU A 14 10.30 -5.71 51.73
C LEU A 14 10.66 -4.22 51.64
N SER A 15 9.98 -3.48 50.77
CA SER A 15 9.86 -2.02 50.89
C SER A 15 8.40 -1.62 50.80
N SER A 16 7.91 -1.11 51.92
CA SER A 16 6.60 -0.50 52.15
C SER A 16 6.36 0.72 51.25
N PHE A 17 5.25 0.73 50.51
CA PHE A 17 4.69 1.94 49.92
C PHE A 17 3.40 2.31 50.66
N SER A 18 3.42 3.50 51.26
CA SER A 18 2.30 4.20 51.87
C SER A 18 1.26 4.61 50.82
N LEU A 19 0.00 4.21 51.02
CA LEU A 19 -1.14 4.72 50.25
C LEU A 19 -1.41 6.19 50.61
N ASN A 20 -1.18 7.10 49.66
CA ASN A 20 -1.84 8.40 49.65
C ASN A 20 -3.06 8.30 48.74
N ALA A 21 -4.26 8.33 49.32
CA ALA A 21 -5.51 8.43 48.59
C ALA A 21 -5.71 9.90 48.16
N ILE A 22 -5.55 10.18 46.87
CA ILE A 22 -6.03 11.43 46.27
C ILE A 22 -7.47 11.16 45.82
N HIS A 23 -8.45 11.76 46.50
CA HIS A 23 -9.83 11.80 46.03
C HIS A 23 -9.92 12.79 44.86
N VAL A 24 -9.93 12.27 43.63
CA VAL A 24 -10.40 13.02 42.45
C VAL A 24 -11.91 12.87 42.41
N LEU A 25 -12.63 13.99 42.59
CA LEU A 25 -14.07 14.07 42.36
C LEU A 25 -14.32 13.82 40.86
N CYS A 26 -14.92 12.67 40.55
CA CYS A 26 -15.37 12.35 39.19
C CYS A 26 -16.68 13.09 38.95
N GLU A 27 -16.67 14.11 38.10
CA GLU A 27 -17.91 14.62 37.51
C GLU A 27 -18.53 13.52 36.64
N ALA A 28 -19.85 13.34 36.76
CA ALA A 28 -20.59 12.37 35.97
C ALA A 28 -20.47 12.74 34.47
N PRO A 29 -20.32 11.74 33.57
CA PRO A 29 -20.25 12.03 32.15
C PRO A 29 -21.59 12.63 31.69
N ALA A 30 -21.52 13.79 31.04
CA ALA A 30 -22.65 14.38 30.36
C ALA A 30 -23.24 13.37 29.35
N PRO A 31 -24.57 13.36 29.13
CA PRO A 31 -25.19 12.45 28.18
C PRO A 31 -24.55 12.64 26.80
N ALA A 32 -24.14 11.53 26.20
CA ALA A 32 -23.51 11.50 24.88
C ALA A 32 -24.43 12.20 23.87
N LEU A 33 -23.98 13.35 23.37
CA LEU A 33 -24.54 13.96 22.17
C LEU A 33 -24.37 12.96 21.02
N ALA A 34 -25.44 12.77 20.24
CA ALA A 34 -25.41 11.95 19.03
C ALA A 34 -24.20 12.33 18.15
N PRO A 35 -23.51 11.37 17.51
CA PRO A 35 -22.36 11.68 16.69
C PRO A 35 -22.76 12.67 15.59
N SER A 36 -22.11 13.84 15.57
CA SER A 36 -22.16 14.77 14.46
C SER A 36 -21.86 14.02 13.16
N PRO A 37 -22.53 14.31 12.03
CA PRO A 37 -22.04 13.83 10.75
C PRO A 37 -20.57 14.25 10.62
N ALA A 38 -19.70 13.30 10.25
CA ALA A 38 -18.28 13.57 10.05
C ALA A 38 -18.17 14.79 9.12
N SER A 39 -17.37 15.78 9.51
CA SER A 39 -17.19 16.94 8.66
C SER A 39 -16.60 16.47 7.33
N ALA A 40 -16.95 17.12 6.22
CA ALA A 40 -16.46 16.74 4.88
C ALA A 40 -14.92 16.76 4.76
N SER A 41 -14.23 17.33 5.75
CA SER A 41 -12.78 17.44 5.87
C SER A 41 -12.14 16.34 6.72
N GLU A 42 -12.92 15.47 7.36
CA GLU A 42 -12.43 14.37 8.20
C GLU A 42 -12.32 13.05 7.43
N SER A 43 -11.40 12.20 7.89
CA SER A 43 -11.27 10.83 7.41
C SER A 43 -12.48 9.99 7.84
N GLN A 44 -13.01 9.20 6.92
CA GLN A 44 -14.16 8.33 7.14
C GLN A 44 -13.71 6.87 7.01
N PHE A 45 -13.80 6.10 8.10
CA PHE A 45 -13.45 4.68 8.16
C PHE A 45 -14.72 3.86 8.39
N ILE A 46 -15.15 3.14 7.35
CA ILE A 46 -16.44 2.44 7.32
C ILE A 46 -16.23 0.94 7.40
N SER A 47 -16.78 0.30 8.43
CA SER A 47 -16.79 -1.15 8.61
C SER A 47 -18.12 -1.71 8.11
N CYS A 48 -18.11 -2.35 6.96
CA CYS A 48 -19.31 -2.77 6.24
C CYS A 48 -19.93 -4.03 6.86
N GLY A 49 -21.24 -4.00 7.09
CA GLY A 49 -21.96 -5.10 7.73
C GLY A 49 -21.83 -5.14 9.25
N SER A 50 -21.03 -4.26 9.85
CA SER A 50 -20.81 -4.18 11.30
C SER A 50 -21.96 -3.52 12.05
N SER A 51 -22.13 -3.90 13.32
CA SER A 51 -23.00 -3.28 14.30
C SER A 51 -22.54 -3.71 15.70
N PRO A 52 -22.41 -2.80 16.68
CA PRO A 52 -22.74 -1.36 16.68
C PRO A 52 -21.62 -0.45 16.09
N ASP A 53 -21.88 0.86 16.03
CA ASP A 53 -20.88 1.87 15.69
C ASP A 53 -19.74 1.94 16.73
N GLY A 54 -18.55 2.38 16.28
CA GLY A 54 -17.45 2.78 17.17
C GLY A 54 -16.48 1.66 17.53
N GLU A 55 -16.51 0.54 16.81
CA GLU A 55 -15.51 -0.52 16.96
C GLU A 55 -14.11 0.00 16.63
N THR A 56 -13.11 -0.54 17.31
CA THR A 56 -11.72 -0.10 17.17
C THR A 56 -10.87 -1.25 16.65
N ASP A 57 -10.03 -1.00 15.64
CA ASP A 57 -9.10 -2.01 15.15
C ASP A 57 -7.86 -2.16 16.06
N PHE A 58 -7.00 -3.13 15.73
CA PHE A 58 -5.76 -3.38 16.49
C PHE A 58 -4.87 -2.13 16.64
N TYR A 59 -4.93 -1.20 15.69
CA TYR A 59 -4.13 0.02 15.67
C TYR A 59 -4.81 1.21 16.34
N GLY A 60 -5.97 1.02 16.99
CA GLY A 60 -6.68 2.09 17.67
C GLY A 60 -7.56 2.95 16.75
N ARG A 61 -7.71 2.61 15.47
CA ARG A 61 -8.59 3.36 14.56
C ARG A 61 -10.04 3.02 14.83
N LYS A 62 -10.88 4.05 14.93
CA LYS A 62 -12.33 3.90 15.14
C LYS A 62 -13.05 3.74 13.81
N TRP A 63 -13.96 2.79 13.76
CA TRP A 63 -14.75 2.42 12.59
C TRP A 63 -16.23 2.67 12.84
N VAL A 64 -16.94 3.03 11.78
CA VAL A 64 -18.39 3.33 11.80
C VAL A 64 -19.12 2.34 10.90
N SER A 65 -20.32 1.93 11.30
CA SER A 65 -21.19 1.07 10.48
C SER A 65 -21.56 1.75 9.16
N ASP A 66 -21.71 0.94 8.13
CA ASP A 66 -21.97 1.38 6.76
C ASP A 66 -23.44 1.75 6.48
N SER A 67 -24.34 1.38 7.39
CA SER A 67 -25.80 1.49 7.24
C SER A 67 -26.29 2.89 6.85
N LYS A 68 -25.73 3.95 7.45
CA LYS A 68 -26.13 5.35 7.19
C LYS A 68 -25.65 5.91 5.85
N PHE A 69 -24.75 5.22 5.17
CA PHE A 69 -24.17 5.65 3.89
C PHE A 69 -24.80 4.95 2.69
N LEU A 70 -25.54 3.85 2.91
CA LEU A 70 -26.28 3.15 1.86
C LEU A 70 -27.42 4.01 1.31
N THR A 71 -27.56 4.05 -0.02
CA THR A 71 -28.70 4.72 -0.66
C THR A 71 -29.99 3.89 -0.59
N SER A 72 -29.86 2.56 -0.55
CA SER A 72 -30.92 1.59 -0.27
C SER A 72 -30.28 0.35 0.38
N SER A 73 -31.05 -0.34 1.22
CA SER A 73 -30.64 -1.60 1.86
C SER A 73 -31.35 -2.84 1.30
N ASP A 74 -32.32 -2.67 0.38
CA ASP A 74 -33.27 -3.71 -0.05
C ASP A 74 -32.60 -4.94 -0.66
N ASN A 75 -31.45 -4.74 -1.33
CA ASN A 75 -30.71 -5.79 -2.03
C ASN A 75 -29.41 -6.16 -1.32
N THR A 76 -29.30 -5.85 -0.02
CA THR A 76 -28.07 -6.07 0.74
C THR A 76 -28.34 -6.83 2.04
N LYS A 77 -27.32 -7.53 2.55
CA LYS A 77 -27.35 -8.15 3.88
C LYS A 77 -26.00 -8.03 4.57
N SER A 78 -26.00 -7.89 5.90
CA SER A 78 -24.79 -8.11 6.70
C SER A 78 -24.44 -9.59 6.69
N ALA A 79 -23.16 -9.91 6.68
CA ALA A 79 -22.68 -11.26 6.95
C ALA A 79 -21.41 -11.21 7.80
N THR A 80 -21.19 -12.29 8.55
CA THR A 80 -19.97 -12.56 9.29
C THR A 80 -19.35 -13.86 8.78
N THR A 81 -18.06 -14.02 9.01
CA THR A 81 -17.36 -15.30 8.81
C THR A 81 -16.87 -15.82 10.15
N ASP A 82 -16.87 -17.14 10.30
CA ASP A 82 -16.35 -17.81 11.50
C ASP A 82 -14.85 -18.13 11.35
N TYR A 83 -14.30 -18.00 10.14
CA TYR A 83 -12.88 -18.22 9.87
C TYR A 83 -12.12 -16.91 9.89
N GLN A 84 -11.27 -16.75 10.91
CA GLN A 84 -10.28 -15.68 11.00
C GLN A 84 -8.93 -16.22 10.53
N ASP A 85 -8.47 -15.76 9.36
CA ASP A 85 -7.14 -16.09 8.90
C ASP A 85 -6.06 -15.45 9.81
N PRO A 86 -5.01 -16.19 10.20
CA PRO A 86 -3.96 -15.67 11.08
C PRO A 86 -3.16 -14.51 10.45
N ALA A 87 -3.19 -14.33 9.14
CA ALA A 87 -2.54 -13.20 8.46
C ALA A 87 -3.34 -11.89 8.55
N LEU A 88 -4.58 -11.92 9.06
CA LEU A 88 -5.36 -10.69 9.25
C LEU A 88 -4.71 -9.80 10.32
N PRO A 89 -4.52 -8.49 10.05
CA PRO A 89 -3.91 -7.58 11.03
C PRO A 89 -4.85 -7.27 12.20
N SER A 90 -6.15 -7.52 12.05
CA SER A 90 -7.19 -7.25 13.04
C SER A 90 -8.48 -7.98 12.66
N LYS A 91 -9.39 -8.18 13.63
CA LYS A 91 -10.76 -8.63 13.33
C LYS A 91 -11.58 -7.55 12.63
N ILE A 92 -11.43 -6.31 13.05
CA ILE A 92 -12.08 -5.15 12.44
C ILE A 92 -11.15 -4.57 11.37
N PRO A 93 -11.64 -4.31 10.14
CA PRO A 93 -13.01 -4.47 9.64
C PRO A 93 -13.29 -5.83 8.92
N TYR A 94 -12.35 -6.77 8.95
CA TYR A 94 -12.36 -7.94 8.06
C TYR A 94 -13.40 -9.01 8.38
N MET A 95 -13.80 -9.20 9.65
CA MET A 95 -14.69 -10.30 10.05
C MET A 95 -16.17 -10.06 9.72
N THR A 96 -16.53 -8.83 9.34
CA THR A 96 -17.88 -8.43 8.91
C THR A 96 -17.84 -7.98 7.46
N THR A 97 -18.94 -8.20 6.73
CA THR A 97 -19.08 -7.70 5.36
C THR A 97 -20.51 -7.29 5.03
N ARG A 98 -20.68 -6.40 4.06
CA ARG A 98 -21.93 -6.21 3.34
C ARG A 98 -21.94 -7.05 2.08
N ILE A 99 -22.90 -7.97 1.96
CA ILE A 99 -23.22 -8.67 0.72
C ILE A 99 -24.25 -7.86 -0.07
N ILE A 100 -24.05 -7.75 -1.38
CA ILE A 100 -24.83 -6.94 -2.31
C ILE A 100 -25.25 -7.83 -3.48
N ASN A 101 -26.56 -8.04 -3.65
CA ASN A 101 -27.12 -8.93 -4.69
C ASN A 101 -27.62 -8.19 -5.94
N SER A 102 -27.72 -6.86 -5.88
CA SER A 102 -28.08 -6.01 -7.00
C SER A 102 -27.35 -4.68 -6.88
N ALA A 103 -27.24 -3.93 -7.98
CA ALA A 103 -26.55 -2.66 -8.03
C ALA A 103 -26.95 -1.76 -6.85
N THR A 104 -26.00 -1.45 -5.98
CA THR A 104 -26.24 -0.69 -4.74
C THR A 104 -25.15 0.36 -4.58
N SER A 105 -25.55 1.56 -4.15
CA SER A 105 -24.64 2.68 -3.98
C SER A 105 -24.48 3.06 -2.51
N TYR A 106 -23.28 3.53 -2.20
CA TYR A 106 -22.98 4.31 -1.01
C TYR A 106 -22.82 5.77 -1.40
N LYS A 107 -23.25 6.69 -0.54
CA LYS A 107 -23.12 8.12 -0.72
C LYS A 107 -22.44 8.77 0.47
N PHE A 108 -21.36 9.48 0.20
CA PHE A 108 -20.52 10.14 1.20
C PHE A 108 -20.44 11.65 0.94
N SER A 109 -20.50 12.44 2.00
CA SER A 109 -20.13 13.85 1.97
C SER A 109 -18.62 13.95 2.10
N VAL A 110 -17.97 14.65 1.17
CA VAL A 110 -16.51 14.75 1.05
C VAL A 110 -16.09 16.17 0.72
N SER A 111 -14.82 16.50 0.97
CA SER A 111 -14.26 17.80 0.61
C SER A 111 -14.33 18.01 -0.91
N SER A 112 -14.78 19.19 -1.33
CA SER A 112 -14.90 19.54 -2.75
C SER A 112 -13.59 20.01 -3.39
N SER A 113 -12.58 20.32 -2.59
CA SER A 113 -11.31 20.90 -3.03
C SER A 113 -10.09 20.02 -2.78
N LYS A 114 -10.21 19.00 -1.90
CA LYS A 114 -9.12 18.08 -1.60
C LYS A 114 -9.20 16.85 -2.48
N ARG A 115 -8.03 16.30 -2.81
CA ARG A 115 -7.91 14.97 -3.40
C ARG A 115 -8.34 13.94 -2.35
N LEU A 116 -8.87 12.80 -2.78
CA LEU A 116 -9.36 11.77 -1.86
C LEU A 116 -8.57 10.48 -2.04
N LEU A 117 -7.98 9.99 -0.96
CA LEU A 117 -7.51 8.61 -0.90
C LEU A 117 -8.72 7.72 -0.56
N LEU A 118 -9.12 6.89 -1.51
CA LEU A 118 -10.22 5.93 -1.39
C LEU A 118 -9.66 4.52 -1.29
N ARG A 119 -10.04 3.78 -0.25
CA ARG A 119 -9.66 2.37 -0.09
C ARG A 119 -10.86 1.47 0.07
N PHE A 120 -10.73 0.27 -0.51
CA PHE A 120 -11.60 -0.85 -0.26
C PHE A 120 -10.78 -2.00 0.29
N GLN A 121 -11.33 -2.69 1.29
CA GLN A 121 -10.78 -3.96 1.75
C GLN A 121 -11.78 -5.10 1.53
N PHE A 122 -11.23 -6.22 1.04
CA PHE A 122 -11.98 -7.43 0.73
C PHE A 122 -11.28 -8.62 1.39
N TYR A 123 -11.98 -9.32 2.26
CA TYR A 123 -11.58 -10.59 2.84
C TYR A 123 -12.43 -11.71 2.22
N PRO A 124 -11.94 -12.42 1.20
CA PRO A 124 -12.67 -13.49 0.53
C PRO A 124 -12.73 -14.77 1.39
N SER A 125 -13.47 -14.69 2.50
CA SER A 125 -13.77 -15.81 3.40
C SER A 125 -15.18 -16.35 3.16
N VAL A 126 -15.53 -17.45 3.81
CA VAL A 126 -16.85 -18.08 3.67
C VAL A 126 -17.88 -17.30 4.50
N TYR A 127 -18.87 -16.72 3.82
CA TYR A 127 -19.95 -15.95 4.45
C TYR A 127 -21.26 -16.72 4.36
N GLY A 128 -21.53 -17.59 5.35
CA GLY A 128 -22.66 -18.51 5.33
C GLY A 128 -22.53 -19.54 4.21
N SER A 129 -23.56 -19.68 3.37
CA SER A 129 -23.57 -20.63 2.24
C SER A 129 -23.12 -20.01 0.90
N LEU A 130 -22.52 -18.81 0.93
CA LEU A 130 -22.10 -18.11 -0.28
C LEU A 130 -20.76 -18.65 -0.79
N GLU A 131 -20.73 -19.04 -2.06
CA GLU A 131 -19.50 -19.46 -2.73
C GLU A 131 -18.64 -18.25 -3.10
N ASN A 132 -17.40 -18.18 -2.60
CA ASN A 132 -16.50 -17.05 -2.83
C ASN A 132 -16.15 -16.84 -4.32
N THR A 133 -16.25 -17.89 -5.13
CA THR A 133 -16.05 -17.83 -6.59
C THR A 133 -17.17 -17.09 -7.32
N LYS A 134 -18.33 -16.90 -6.69
CA LYS A 134 -19.48 -16.15 -7.22
C LYS A 134 -19.42 -14.65 -6.87
N ALA A 135 -18.45 -14.24 -6.04
CA ALA A 135 -18.17 -12.84 -5.80
C ALA A 135 -17.42 -12.24 -7.00
N VAL A 136 -18.16 -11.80 -8.02
CA VAL A 136 -17.61 -11.12 -9.19
C VAL A 136 -18.44 -9.90 -9.54
N PHE A 137 -17.81 -8.73 -9.53
CA PHE A 137 -18.53 -7.46 -9.58
C PHE A 137 -17.68 -6.30 -10.10
N ASP A 138 -18.37 -5.22 -10.46
CA ASP A 138 -17.80 -3.94 -10.86
C ASP A 138 -17.93 -2.94 -9.70
N VAL A 139 -17.02 -1.97 -9.64
CA VAL A 139 -17.10 -0.83 -8.71
C VAL A 139 -16.83 0.46 -9.48
N THR A 140 -17.75 1.42 -9.33
CA THR A 140 -17.60 2.77 -9.90
C THR A 140 -17.66 3.84 -8.81
N ALA A 141 -16.94 4.94 -9.00
CA ALA A 141 -17.00 6.12 -8.15
C ALA A 141 -17.31 7.36 -9.01
N ASN A 142 -18.50 7.93 -8.87
CA ASN A 142 -18.98 9.05 -9.70
C ASN A 142 -18.76 8.85 -11.22
N GLY A 143 -18.92 7.63 -11.71
CA GLY A 143 -18.72 7.26 -13.12
C GLY A 143 -17.31 6.79 -13.48
N LEU A 144 -16.29 7.05 -12.65
CA LEU A 144 -14.96 6.47 -12.81
C LEU A 144 -15.03 4.96 -12.51
N THR A 145 -14.58 4.13 -13.44
CA THR A 145 -14.53 2.67 -13.25
C THR A 145 -13.27 2.31 -12.46
N LEU A 146 -13.45 1.81 -11.23
CA LEU A 146 -12.35 1.44 -10.33
C LEU A 146 -11.99 -0.04 -10.45
N LEU A 147 -13.02 -0.88 -10.56
CA LEU A 147 -12.94 -2.34 -10.69
C LEU A 147 -13.95 -2.80 -11.73
N ARG A 148 -13.57 -3.79 -12.53
CA ARG A 148 -14.44 -4.40 -13.55
C ARG A 148 -14.21 -5.89 -13.56
N HIS A 149 -15.29 -6.65 -13.50
CA HIS A 149 -15.30 -8.10 -13.42
C HIS A 149 -14.35 -8.64 -12.33
N PHE A 150 -14.23 -7.91 -11.22
CA PHE A 150 -13.26 -8.17 -10.19
C PHE A 150 -13.66 -9.37 -9.34
N SER A 151 -12.72 -10.29 -9.11
CA SER A 151 -12.86 -11.40 -8.17
C SER A 151 -11.86 -11.24 -7.04
N PRO A 152 -12.30 -10.85 -5.82
CA PRO A 152 -11.44 -10.81 -4.65
C PRO A 152 -10.78 -12.16 -4.35
N PHE A 153 -11.52 -13.25 -4.53
CA PHE A 153 -11.03 -14.62 -4.27
C PHE A 153 -9.90 -15.03 -5.21
N ILE A 154 -10.08 -14.87 -6.53
CA ILE A 154 -9.05 -15.23 -7.51
C ILE A 154 -7.80 -14.36 -7.30
N THR A 155 -7.99 -13.07 -7.04
CA THR A 155 -6.88 -12.14 -6.77
C THR A 155 -6.11 -12.54 -5.51
N ALA A 156 -6.81 -12.82 -4.40
CA ALA A 156 -6.21 -13.25 -3.14
C ALA A 156 -5.40 -14.56 -3.31
N LEU A 157 -5.98 -15.52 -4.04
CA LEU A 157 -5.31 -16.78 -4.35
C LEU A 157 -4.04 -16.55 -5.19
N ALA A 158 -4.11 -15.73 -6.24
CA ALA A 158 -2.97 -15.46 -7.10
C ALA A 158 -1.82 -14.76 -6.37
N LEU A 159 -2.14 -13.85 -5.45
CA LEU A 159 -1.16 -13.10 -4.66
C LEU A 159 -0.72 -13.82 -3.38
N THR A 160 -1.30 -14.99 -3.06
CA THR A 160 -1.07 -15.70 -1.79
C THR A 160 -1.35 -14.79 -0.57
N GLN A 161 -2.45 -14.05 -0.62
CA GLN A 161 -2.89 -13.12 0.43
C GLN A 161 -4.22 -13.55 1.02
N ALA A 162 -4.40 -13.36 2.32
CA ALA A 162 -5.68 -13.64 2.97
C ALA A 162 -6.75 -12.59 2.63
N TYR A 163 -6.35 -11.34 2.40
CA TYR A 163 -7.24 -10.22 2.10
C TYR A 163 -6.62 -9.32 1.04
N ILE A 164 -7.46 -8.53 0.35
CA ILE A 164 -7.06 -7.61 -0.70
C ILE A 164 -7.41 -6.19 -0.29
N ILE A 165 -6.46 -5.27 -0.45
CA ILE A 165 -6.70 -3.82 -0.43
C ILE A 165 -6.65 -3.29 -1.86
N ARG A 166 -7.59 -2.43 -2.21
CA ARG A 166 -7.55 -1.61 -3.42
C ARG A 166 -7.57 -0.15 -3.01
N GLU A 167 -6.53 0.58 -3.38
CA GLU A 167 -6.32 1.98 -3.00
C GLU A 167 -6.27 2.86 -4.25
N TYR A 168 -6.98 3.98 -4.18
CA TYR A 168 -7.14 4.93 -5.26
C TYR A 168 -6.93 6.36 -4.76
N SER A 169 -6.34 7.20 -5.59
CA SER A 169 -6.30 8.64 -5.38
C SER A 169 -7.23 9.30 -6.40
N LEU A 170 -8.36 9.80 -5.92
CA LEU A 170 -9.38 10.44 -6.75
C LEU A 170 -9.18 11.95 -6.77
N VAL A 171 -9.29 12.54 -7.96
CA VAL A 171 -9.34 14.00 -8.12
C VAL A 171 -10.43 14.63 -7.24
N PRO A 172 -10.30 15.92 -6.85
CA PRO A 172 -11.31 16.60 -6.05
C PRO A 172 -12.71 16.45 -6.64
N VAL A 173 -13.72 16.25 -5.78
CA VAL A 173 -15.10 16.01 -6.19
C VAL A 173 -15.91 17.30 -6.04
N PRO A 174 -16.14 18.11 -7.11
CA PRO A 174 -16.64 19.48 -6.95
C PRO A 174 -18.05 19.55 -6.32
N SER A 175 -18.84 18.49 -6.48
CA SER A 175 -20.18 18.39 -5.88
C SER A 175 -20.15 18.18 -4.36
N GLY A 176 -19.00 17.89 -3.76
CA GLY A 176 -18.87 17.51 -2.35
C GLY A 176 -19.55 16.17 -2.01
N SER A 177 -19.93 15.39 -3.03
CA SER A 177 -20.67 14.13 -2.87
C SER A 177 -20.00 13.02 -3.69
N LEU A 178 -19.43 12.04 -2.99
CA LEU A 178 -18.86 10.84 -3.59
C LEU A 178 -19.90 9.70 -3.55
N THR A 179 -20.27 9.20 -4.72
CA THR A 179 -21.17 8.05 -4.88
C THR A 179 -20.36 6.85 -5.37
N ILE A 180 -20.33 5.79 -4.57
CA ILE A 180 -19.65 4.54 -4.92
C ILE A 180 -20.70 3.49 -5.20
N THR A 181 -20.67 2.86 -6.36
CA THR A 181 -21.66 1.85 -6.74
C THR A 181 -21.01 0.50 -6.98
N PHE A 182 -21.48 -0.51 -6.27
CA PHE A 182 -21.11 -1.91 -6.46
C PHE A 182 -22.15 -2.58 -7.35
N THR A 183 -21.73 -3.25 -8.42
CA THR A 183 -22.62 -3.91 -9.38
C THR A 183 -22.21 -5.36 -9.58
N PRO A 184 -22.94 -6.33 -8.99
CA PRO A 184 -22.71 -7.75 -9.23
C PRO A 184 -22.81 -8.11 -10.72
N SER A 185 -22.03 -9.11 -11.15
CA SER A 185 -22.11 -9.61 -12.52
C SER A 185 -23.47 -10.24 -12.80
N SER A 186 -24.07 -9.89 -13.94
CA SER A 186 -25.33 -10.49 -14.41
C SER A 186 -25.13 -11.75 -15.26
N LYS A 187 -23.89 -12.26 -15.40
CA LYS A 187 -23.59 -13.39 -16.30
C LYS A 187 -24.26 -14.71 -15.87
N HIS A 188 -24.45 -14.93 -14.57
CA HIS A 188 -25.12 -16.11 -14.03
C HIS A 188 -25.92 -15.76 -12.77
N GLU A 189 -26.83 -16.65 -12.40
CA GLU A 189 -27.58 -16.55 -11.13
C GLU A 189 -26.64 -16.62 -9.92
N ASN A 190 -27.04 -15.92 -8.85
CA ASN A 190 -26.38 -15.90 -7.53
C ASN A 190 -24.98 -15.26 -7.47
N PHE A 191 -24.58 -14.51 -8.50
CA PHE A 191 -23.41 -13.64 -8.41
C PHE A 191 -23.71 -12.46 -7.50
N PHE A 192 -22.72 -12.09 -6.69
CA PHE A 192 -22.87 -11.02 -5.70
C PHE A 192 -21.61 -10.15 -5.65
N ALA A 193 -21.75 -8.98 -5.02
CA ALA A 193 -20.64 -8.15 -4.60
C ALA A 193 -20.52 -8.19 -3.09
N PHE A 194 -19.33 -7.95 -2.57
CA PHE A 194 -19.14 -7.74 -1.14
C PHE A 194 -18.03 -6.73 -0.89
N VAL A 195 -18.07 -6.12 0.29
CA VAL A 195 -17.04 -5.21 0.77
C VAL A 195 -16.96 -5.32 2.29
N ASN A 196 -15.74 -5.37 2.85
CA ASN A 196 -15.52 -5.40 4.30
C ASN A 196 -15.35 -3.99 4.85
N SER A 197 -14.70 -3.12 4.10
CA SER A 197 -14.59 -1.71 4.47
C SER A 197 -14.37 -0.77 3.31
N ILE A 198 -14.74 0.49 3.57
CA ILE A 198 -14.53 1.65 2.71
C ILE A 198 -13.82 2.71 3.55
N GLU A 199 -12.65 3.19 3.12
CA GLU A 199 -11.96 4.32 3.75
C GLU A 199 -11.91 5.50 2.78
N ILE A 200 -12.22 6.71 3.26
CA ILE A 200 -12.16 7.95 2.49
C ILE A 200 -11.36 8.97 3.30
N ILE A 201 -10.19 9.33 2.80
CA ILE A 201 -9.24 10.19 3.51
C ILE A 201 -8.90 11.38 2.61
N PRO A 202 -9.27 12.61 3.00
CA PRO A 202 -8.82 13.81 2.31
C PRO A 202 -7.29 13.92 2.35
N MET A 203 -6.67 14.26 1.23
CA MET A 203 -5.22 14.45 1.11
C MET A 203 -4.89 15.71 0.31
N GLU A 204 -3.69 16.26 0.55
CA GLU A 204 -3.13 17.30 -0.31
C GLU A 204 -2.77 16.75 -1.68
N ASP A 205 -2.89 17.58 -2.70
CA ASP A 205 -2.51 17.20 -4.06
C ASP A 205 -1.01 17.38 -4.26
N THR A 206 -0.31 16.26 -4.35
CA THR A 206 1.15 16.21 -4.52
C THR A 206 1.57 15.86 -5.94
N PHE A 207 0.61 15.60 -6.82
CA PHE A 207 0.89 15.20 -8.19
C PHE A 207 1.13 16.42 -9.07
N LYS A 208 2.05 16.26 -10.02
CA LYS A 208 2.39 17.24 -11.04
C LYS A 208 2.41 16.54 -12.40
N PRO A 209 2.36 17.27 -13.52
CA PRO A 209 2.67 16.69 -14.81
C PRO A 209 4.01 15.96 -14.76
N ALA A 210 4.07 14.76 -15.35
CA ALA A 210 5.25 13.90 -15.31
C ALA A 210 5.74 13.62 -16.73
N ASP A 211 7.06 13.63 -16.90
CA ASP A 211 7.69 13.39 -18.20
C ASP A 211 7.49 11.94 -18.64
N LEU A 212 7.12 11.75 -19.90
CA LEU A 212 6.90 10.44 -20.48
C LEU A 212 8.22 9.89 -21.02
N ILE A 213 8.71 8.84 -20.36
CA ILE A 213 9.97 8.20 -20.71
C ILE A 213 9.91 7.66 -22.14
N GLY A 214 10.98 7.86 -22.90
CA GLY A 214 11.08 7.48 -24.31
C GLY A 214 10.51 8.50 -25.29
N PHE A 215 9.88 9.58 -24.80
CA PHE A 215 9.27 10.61 -25.63
C PHE A 215 9.74 12.01 -25.20
N ASN A 216 10.84 12.48 -25.81
CA ASN A 216 11.44 13.76 -25.46
C ASN A 216 10.45 14.93 -25.53
N GLY A 217 10.33 15.67 -24.43
CA GLY A 217 9.49 16.86 -24.31
C GLY A 217 7.99 16.58 -24.21
N GLN A 218 7.57 15.32 -24.05
CA GLN A 218 6.19 14.96 -23.78
C GLN A 218 5.99 14.69 -22.29
N SER A 219 4.90 15.23 -21.74
CA SER A 219 4.47 14.96 -20.37
C SER A 219 3.00 14.56 -20.36
N ILE A 220 2.60 13.86 -19.30
CA ILE A 220 1.22 13.48 -19.05
C ILE A 220 0.64 14.30 -17.89
N ASP A 221 -0.64 14.63 -17.98
CA ASP A 221 -1.35 15.27 -16.87
C ASP A 221 -1.77 14.23 -15.83
N VAL A 222 -0.91 14.04 -14.83
CA VAL A 222 -1.18 13.19 -13.67
C VAL A 222 -2.07 13.92 -12.66
N GLN A 223 -1.88 15.23 -12.53
CA GLN A 223 -2.57 16.03 -11.51
C GLN A 223 -4.09 16.00 -11.71
N GLY A 224 -4.53 16.17 -12.96
CA GLY A 224 -5.92 16.09 -13.38
C GLY A 224 -6.49 14.67 -13.52
N SER A 225 -5.68 13.63 -13.27
CA SER A 225 -6.06 12.22 -13.45
C SER A 225 -6.28 11.49 -12.12
N SER A 226 -7.25 10.58 -12.06
CA SER A 226 -7.39 9.68 -10.91
C SER A 226 -6.43 8.50 -11.03
N LEU A 227 -5.93 8.02 -9.90
CA LEU A 227 -4.86 7.04 -9.85
C LEU A 227 -5.28 5.81 -9.04
N GLN A 228 -4.78 4.63 -9.42
CA GLN A 228 -4.75 3.45 -8.54
C GLN A 228 -3.33 3.27 -8.01
N ILE A 229 -3.18 3.09 -6.70
CA ILE A 229 -1.90 2.79 -6.09
C ILE A 229 -1.64 1.30 -6.27
N MET A 230 -0.59 0.96 -7.00
CA MET A 230 -0.23 -0.42 -7.33
C MET A 230 0.78 -0.97 -6.32
N HIS A 231 1.85 -0.20 -6.06
CA HIS A 231 2.91 -0.57 -5.12
C HIS A 231 3.35 0.66 -4.33
N ARG A 232 3.68 0.45 -3.06
CA ARG A 232 4.26 1.44 -2.16
C ARG A 232 5.28 0.76 -1.26
N VAL A 233 6.55 1.15 -1.42
CA VAL A 233 7.69 0.38 -0.93
C VAL A 233 8.66 1.29 -0.17
N ASN A 234 9.03 0.87 1.04
CA ASN A 234 10.09 1.43 1.87
C ASN A 234 11.41 0.73 1.53
N VAL A 235 12.27 1.39 0.76
CA VAL A 235 13.45 0.74 0.16
C VAL A 235 14.59 0.66 1.16
N GLY A 236 15.08 -0.56 1.40
CA GLY A 236 16.07 -0.87 2.42
C GLY A 236 15.57 -0.74 3.87
N GLY A 237 14.28 -0.44 4.05
CA GLY A 237 13.64 -0.35 5.35
C GLY A 237 12.62 -1.46 5.59
N GLY A 238 12.10 -1.53 6.82
CA GLY A 238 11.05 -2.48 7.18
C GLY A 238 9.64 -2.02 6.82
N TYR A 239 8.68 -2.91 7.08
CA TYR A 239 7.25 -2.62 6.99
C TYR A 239 6.86 -1.42 7.85
N ILE A 240 6.14 -0.45 7.26
CA ILE A 240 5.55 0.70 7.98
C ILE A 240 4.03 0.51 8.04
N PRO A 241 3.45 0.27 9.24
CA PRO A 241 2.02 0.13 9.39
C PRO A 241 1.30 1.48 9.21
N PRO A 242 -0.02 1.47 8.92
CA PRO A 242 -0.84 2.67 8.80
C PRO A 242 -0.70 3.69 9.93
N ILE A 243 -0.52 3.24 11.17
CA ILE A 243 -0.41 4.10 12.35
C ILE A 243 0.91 4.90 12.41
N ASN A 244 1.94 4.42 11.71
CA ASN A 244 3.25 5.06 11.63
C ASN A 244 3.45 5.81 10.30
N ASP A 245 2.41 5.95 9.49
CA ASP A 245 2.41 6.83 8.32
C ASP A 245 2.17 8.29 8.72
N SER A 246 2.34 9.20 7.76
CA SER A 246 2.18 10.65 7.90
C SER A 246 0.71 11.11 7.89
N GLY A 247 -0.16 10.42 8.62
CA GLY A 247 -1.59 10.79 8.77
C GLY A 247 -2.52 10.35 7.62
N LEU A 248 -1.99 9.77 6.54
CA LEU A 248 -2.79 9.21 5.44
C LEU A 248 -3.10 7.72 5.63
N ALA A 249 -2.62 7.12 6.72
CA ALA A 249 -2.79 5.71 7.07
C ALA A 249 -2.35 4.75 5.95
N ARG A 250 -1.35 5.13 5.15
CA ARG A 250 -0.79 4.30 4.09
C ARG A 250 0.08 3.19 4.67
N THR A 251 0.23 2.11 3.91
CA THR A 251 1.15 1.02 4.25
C THR A 251 2.35 1.08 3.31
N TRP A 252 3.56 1.03 3.87
CA TRP A 252 4.79 0.89 3.09
C TRP A 252 5.38 -0.50 3.31
N LEU A 253 5.61 -1.23 2.21
CA LEU A 253 6.12 -2.60 2.24
C LEU A 253 7.64 -2.63 2.16
N ASP A 254 8.26 -3.69 2.68
CA ASP A 254 9.69 -3.97 2.43
C ASP A 254 9.92 -4.21 0.93
N ASP A 255 11.05 -3.73 0.41
CA ASP A 255 11.42 -3.83 -1.00
C ASP A 255 12.02 -5.18 -1.39
N SER A 256 12.50 -5.95 -0.42
CA SER A 256 13.23 -7.20 -0.63
C SER A 256 12.49 -8.24 -1.52
N PRO A 257 11.15 -8.41 -1.44
CA PRO A 257 10.41 -9.30 -2.33
C PRO A 257 10.39 -8.86 -3.81
N TYR A 258 10.58 -7.56 -4.08
CA TYR A 258 10.51 -6.97 -5.42
C TYR A 258 11.88 -6.91 -6.11
N LEU A 259 12.98 -7.14 -5.39
CA LEU A 259 14.30 -7.23 -5.99
C LEU A 259 14.33 -8.37 -7.01
N LEU A 260 14.95 -8.14 -8.17
CA LEU A 260 14.91 -9.03 -9.33
C LEU A 260 15.10 -10.52 -8.98
N ASN A 261 16.14 -10.85 -8.21
CA ASN A 261 16.44 -12.23 -7.84
C ASN A 261 15.37 -12.84 -6.94
N SER A 262 14.89 -12.07 -5.95
CA SER A 262 13.84 -12.49 -5.03
C SER A 262 12.53 -12.71 -5.77
N ALA A 263 12.17 -11.78 -6.66
CA ALA A 263 10.92 -11.81 -7.41
C ALA A 263 10.80 -13.02 -8.34
N PHE A 264 11.92 -13.53 -8.86
CA PHE A 264 11.97 -14.76 -9.65
C PHE A 264 12.39 -16.01 -8.86
N GLY A 265 12.43 -15.93 -7.52
CA GLY A 265 12.74 -17.07 -6.64
C GLY A 265 14.15 -17.63 -6.79
N ALA A 266 15.09 -16.83 -7.30
CA ALA A 266 16.46 -17.26 -7.57
C ALA A 266 17.31 -17.23 -6.29
N SER A 267 17.52 -18.40 -5.68
CA SER A 267 18.42 -18.61 -4.54
C SER A 267 19.92 -18.70 -4.92
N PHE A 268 20.24 -18.70 -6.22
CA PHE A 268 21.58 -19.02 -6.75
C PHE A 268 22.50 -17.81 -6.96
N PHE A 269 22.00 -16.60 -6.84
CA PHE A 269 22.84 -15.42 -6.90
C PHE A 269 23.39 -15.14 -5.49
N ASN A 270 24.71 -15.12 -5.32
CA ASN A 270 25.44 -15.01 -4.03
C ASN A 270 25.20 -13.69 -3.24
N GLY A 271 23.98 -13.15 -3.17
CA GLY A 271 23.63 -11.90 -2.49
C GLY A 271 24.17 -10.62 -3.15
N ILE A 272 25.18 -10.73 -4.01
CA ILE A 272 25.90 -9.61 -4.64
C ILE A 272 24.97 -8.63 -5.39
N PHE A 273 23.88 -9.13 -5.99
CA PHE A 273 22.99 -8.32 -6.83
C PHE A 273 21.75 -7.79 -6.08
N LEU A 274 21.65 -7.98 -4.76
CA LEU A 274 20.54 -7.49 -3.94
C LEU A 274 20.78 -6.07 -3.38
N GLY A 275 21.96 -5.51 -3.61
CA GLY A 275 22.39 -4.27 -2.95
C GLY A 275 22.51 -4.42 -1.44
N VAL A 276 22.69 -3.29 -0.76
CA VAL A 276 22.88 -3.20 0.69
C VAL A 276 21.85 -2.24 1.27
N ALA A 277 21.06 -2.73 2.22
CA ALA A 277 20.20 -1.86 3.03
C ALA A 277 21.06 -1.02 3.97
N ILE A 278 20.83 0.28 3.98
CA ILE A 278 21.53 1.27 4.80
C ILE A 278 20.52 2.12 5.56
N GLU A 279 20.94 2.64 6.71
CA GLU A 279 20.16 3.54 7.55
C GLU A 279 20.95 4.81 7.85
N ALA A 280 20.23 5.89 8.15
CA ALA A 280 20.83 7.17 8.52
C ALA A 280 21.66 7.03 9.80
N GLU A 281 22.94 7.41 9.75
CA GLU A 281 23.79 7.48 10.94
C GLU A 281 23.25 8.50 11.96
N ASN A 282 23.63 8.34 13.23
CA ASN A 282 23.14 9.19 14.33
C ASN A 282 23.44 10.69 14.17
N ASN A 283 24.44 11.04 13.37
CA ASN A 283 24.82 12.43 13.06
C ASN A 283 24.07 13.00 11.85
N VAL A 284 23.29 12.20 11.11
CA VAL A 284 22.50 12.62 9.96
C VAL A 284 21.08 12.96 10.40
N THR A 285 20.77 14.25 10.42
CA THR A 285 19.41 14.73 10.70
C THR A 285 18.57 14.66 9.43
N VAL A 286 17.67 13.68 9.37
CA VAL A 286 16.65 13.59 8.30
C VAL A 286 15.40 14.36 8.72
N GLN A 287 15.00 15.35 7.93
CA GLN A 287 13.85 16.22 8.23
C GLN A 287 13.11 16.65 6.97
N HIS A 288 11.81 16.86 7.09
CA HIS A 288 10.98 17.38 6.00
C HIS A 288 11.40 18.78 5.58
N THR A 289 11.10 19.10 4.32
CA THR A 289 11.32 20.42 3.73
C THR A 289 9.97 20.99 3.25
N SER A 290 9.98 22.25 2.80
CA SER A 290 8.79 22.83 2.13
C SER A 290 8.43 22.08 0.85
N ASP A 291 9.44 21.52 0.16
CA ASP A 291 9.27 20.85 -1.13
C ASP A 291 8.82 19.40 -0.94
N VAL A 292 9.24 18.79 0.17
CA VAL A 292 8.81 17.45 0.61
C VAL A 292 8.24 17.53 2.03
N PRO A 293 6.99 17.98 2.16
CA PRO A 293 6.28 18.02 3.43
C PRO A 293 5.91 16.61 3.92
N GLU A 294 5.54 16.52 5.19
CA GLU A 294 5.31 15.26 5.90
C GLU A 294 4.31 14.33 5.21
N PHE A 295 3.23 14.88 4.64
CA PHE A 295 2.20 14.08 3.97
C PHE A 295 2.68 13.37 2.69
N VAL A 296 3.86 13.70 2.15
CA VAL A 296 4.41 13.02 0.96
C VAL A 296 4.83 11.59 1.32
N ALA A 297 5.60 11.41 2.39
CA ALA A 297 6.02 10.11 2.92
C ALA A 297 6.55 10.30 4.35
N PRO A 298 6.42 9.32 5.25
CA PRO A 298 6.92 9.44 6.61
C PRO A 298 8.46 9.46 6.62
N LEU A 299 9.07 10.11 7.61
CA LEU A 299 10.54 10.18 7.75
C LEU A 299 11.21 8.80 7.80
N SER A 300 10.52 7.77 8.28
CA SER A 300 11.02 6.40 8.30
C SER A 300 11.39 5.88 6.91
N VAL A 301 10.71 6.33 5.85
CA VAL A 301 11.09 6.02 4.45
C VAL A 301 12.43 6.68 4.11
N TYR A 302 12.59 7.96 4.45
CA TYR A 302 13.79 8.72 4.13
C TYR A 302 14.99 8.46 5.04
N ARG A 303 14.81 7.70 6.13
CA ARG A 303 15.88 7.29 7.05
C ARG A 303 16.52 5.97 6.67
N THR A 304 15.92 5.22 5.74
CA THR A 304 16.46 3.99 5.19
C THR A 304 16.67 4.15 3.69
N ALA A 305 17.58 3.36 3.14
CA ALA A 305 17.78 3.27 1.71
C ALA A 305 18.36 1.92 1.34
N ARG A 306 18.34 1.60 0.05
CA ARG A 306 19.18 0.56 -0.53
C ARG A 306 20.19 1.17 -1.48
N SER A 307 21.45 0.81 -1.28
CA SER A 307 22.54 1.13 -2.22
C SER A 307 23.09 -0.12 -2.88
N MET A 308 24.06 0.02 -3.79
CA MET A 308 24.68 -1.13 -4.47
C MET A 308 25.73 -1.81 -3.59
N GLY A 309 26.44 -1.02 -2.78
CA GLY A 309 27.40 -1.52 -1.80
C GLY A 309 28.77 -0.87 -1.94
N PRO A 310 29.77 -1.34 -1.17
CA PRO A 310 31.04 -0.63 -1.01
C PRO A 310 32.08 -0.89 -2.12
N ASP A 311 31.90 -1.92 -2.96
CA ASP A 311 32.89 -2.28 -3.99
C ASP A 311 32.51 -1.68 -5.36
N PRO A 312 33.16 -0.60 -5.80
CA PRO A 312 32.84 0.03 -7.08
C PRO A 312 33.02 -0.91 -8.27
N LYS A 313 33.99 -1.84 -8.22
CA LYS A 313 34.24 -2.79 -9.32
C LYS A 313 33.13 -3.82 -9.48
N VAL A 314 32.36 -4.03 -8.42
CA VAL A 314 31.17 -4.89 -8.43
C VAL A 314 29.98 -4.08 -8.90
N ASN A 315 29.74 -2.90 -8.32
CA ASN A 315 28.61 -2.03 -8.64
C ASN A 315 28.53 -1.69 -10.13
N GLU A 316 29.69 -1.45 -10.76
CA GLU A 316 29.82 -1.21 -12.19
C GLU A 316 29.39 -2.37 -13.10
N LYS A 317 29.18 -3.58 -12.58
CA LYS A 317 28.91 -4.80 -13.37
C LYS A 317 27.46 -5.25 -13.36
N TYR A 318 26.58 -4.54 -12.65
CA TYR A 318 25.17 -4.93 -12.57
C TYR A 318 24.27 -3.71 -12.37
N ASN A 319 22.96 -3.93 -12.50
CA ASN A 319 21.95 -2.94 -12.16
C ASN A 319 21.22 -3.37 -10.90
N LEU A 320 21.10 -2.46 -9.92
CA LEU A 320 20.22 -2.70 -8.79
C LEU A 320 18.78 -2.59 -9.29
N THR A 321 18.07 -3.73 -9.32
CA THR A 321 16.83 -3.87 -10.10
C THR A 321 15.68 -4.37 -9.24
N TRP A 322 14.53 -3.70 -9.36
CA TRP A 322 13.24 -4.12 -8.84
C TRP A 322 12.27 -4.43 -9.98
N VAL A 323 11.37 -5.37 -9.73
CA VAL A 323 10.33 -5.78 -10.68
C VAL A 323 8.97 -5.79 -10.02
N PHE A 324 7.97 -5.27 -10.73
CA PHE A 324 6.62 -5.07 -10.20
C PHE A 324 5.59 -5.58 -11.19
N GLN A 325 4.67 -6.42 -10.73
CA GLN A 325 3.51 -6.80 -11.53
C GLN A 325 2.56 -5.61 -11.68
N VAL A 326 2.15 -5.34 -12.92
CA VAL A 326 1.27 -4.24 -13.30
C VAL A 326 0.30 -4.71 -14.39
N ASP A 327 -0.77 -3.96 -14.62
CA ASP A 327 -1.71 -4.25 -15.70
C ASP A 327 -1.25 -3.64 -17.03
N ALA A 328 -1.33 -4.40 -18.11
CA ALA A 328 -1.04 -3.91 -19.46
C ALA A 328 -2.04 -2.85 -19.94
N ASN A 329 -1.66 -2.10 -20.99
CA ASN A 329 -2.43 -1.02 -21.62
C ASN A 329 -2.76 0.18 -20.71
N PHE A 330 -1.91 0.43 -19.71
CA PHE A 330 -2.02 1.62 -18.87
C PHE A 330 -0.74 2.41 -18.83
N THR A 331 -0.88 3.71 -18.57
CA THR A 331 0.24 4.57 -18.21
C THR A 331 0.41 4.56 -16.71
N TYR A 332 1.66 4.54 -16.25
CA TYR A 332 2.03 4.51 -14.85
C TYR A 332 2.89 5.71 -14.50
N LEU A 333 2.60 6.33 -13.37
CA LEU A 333 3.53 7.22 -12.67
C LEU A 333 4.40 6.38 -11.74
N VAL A 334 5.70 6.55 -11.83
CA VAL A 334 6.67 5.97 -10.90
C VAL A 334 7.32 7.11 -10.13
N ARG A 335 7.04 7.17 -8.82
CA ARG A 335 7.59 8.15 -7.90
C ARG A 335 8.74 7.55 -7.11
N PHE A 336 9.92 8.12 -7.27
CA PHE A 336 11.12 7.75 -6.54
C PHE A 336 11.32 8.70 -5.37
N HIS A 337 11.53 8.16 -4.18
CA HIS A 337 11.86 8.92 -2.98
C HIS A 337 13.35 8.80 -2.71
N PHE A 338 14.02 9.94 -2.56
CA PHE A 338 15.46 10.03 -2.30
C PHE A 338 15.75 10.87 -1.06
N CYS A 339 16.77 10.50 -0.32
CA CYS A 339 17.40 11.25 0.75
C CYS A 339 18.81 10.72 0.89
N GLU A 340 19.82 11.57 0.64
CA GLU A 340 21.22 11.16 0.79
C GLU A 340 21.55 10.97 2.27
N LEU A 341 22.17 9.84 2.61
CA LEU A 341 22.44 9.40 3.99
C LEU A 341 23.94 9.31 4.30
N GLN A 342 24.81 9.37 3.29
CA GLN A 342 26.24 9.13 3.42
C GLN A 342 27.08 10.20 2.72
N SER A 343 26.72 10.56 1.49
CA SER A 343 27.42 11.59 0.71
C SER A 343 27.07 13.00 1.19
N THR A 344 28.01 13.93 1.08
CA THR A 344 27.87 15.32 1.55
C THR A 344 28.06 16.35 0.46
N LYS A 345 28.62 15.96 -0.70
CA LYS A 345 28.92 16.86 -1.82
C LYS A 345 28.35 16.32 -3.12
N ALA A 346 28.03 17.24 -4.03
CA ALA A 346 27.65 16.89 -5.39
C ALA A 346 28.81 16.15 -6.10
N ASN A 347 28.44 15.27 -7.01
CA ASN A 347 29.27 14.33 -7.75
C ASN A 347 30.03 13.32 -6.88
N GLU A 348 29.68 13.18 -5.59
CA GLU A 348 30.18 12.04 -4.80
C GLU A 348 29.48 10.74 -5.22
N ARG A 349 28.18 10.78 -5.48
CA ARG A 349 27.39 9.66 -6.00
C ARG A 349 26.54 10.15 -7.16
N SER A 350 26.84 9.66 -8.36
CA SER A 350 26.05 9.93 -9.57
C SER A 350 25.64 8.61 -10.23
N PHE A 351 24.37 8.51 -10.62
CA PHE A 351 23.79 7.29 -11.17
C PHE A 351 22.74 7.58 -12.23
N GLU A 352 22.40 6.55 -13.00
CA GLU A 352 21.34 6.53 -14.00
C GLU A 352 20.12 5.80 -13.43
N ILE A 353 18.93 6.24 -13.84
CA ILE A 353 17.65 5.59 -13.52
C ILE A 353 17.07 5.05 -14.82
N PHE A 354 16.72 3.77 -14.81
CA PHE A 354 16.04 3.11 -15.92
C PHE A 354 14.67 2.60 -15.49
N ILE A 355 13.68 2.80 -16.35
CA ILE A 355 12.35 2.20 -16.23
C ILE A 355 12.05 1.46 -17.53
N ASN A 356 11.76 0.15 -17.44
CA ASN A 356 11.58 -0.73 -18.60
C ASN A 356 12.69 -0.61 -19.64
N ASN A 357 13.95 -0.63 -19.17
CA ASN A 357 15.16 -0.52 -19.98
C ASN A 357 15.27 0.79 -20.79
N GLN A 358 14.49 1.80 -20.46
CA GLN A 358 14.61 3.14 -21.01
C GLN A 358 15.15 4.08 -19.93
N THR A 359 16.02 5.01 -20.33
CA THR A 359 16.59 6.00 -19.42
C THR A 359 15.52 6.99 -19.00
N ALA A 360 15.23 7.01 -17.70
CA ALA A 360 14.35 7.98 -17.06
C ALA A 360 15.14 9.21 -16.57
N GLU A 361 16.37 8.98 -16.09
CA GLU A 361 17.27 10.02 -15.61
C GLU A 361 18.71 9.64 -15.95
N GLU A 362 19.42 10.52 -16.65
CA GLU A 362 20.80 10.28 -17.07
C GLU A 362 21.80 10.62 -15.95
N THR A 363 21.53 11.68 -15.18
CA THR A 363 22.49 12.20 -14.20
C THR A 363 21.81 12.45 -12.85
N ALA A 364 21.40 11.36 -12.19
CA ALA A 364 20.85 11.43 -10.85
C ALA A 364 21.96 11.74 -9.84
N ASP A 365 21.78 12.81 -9.07
CA ASP A 365 22.62 13.18 -7.93
C ASP A 365 21.72 13.81 -6.85
N VAL A 366 21.57 13.08 -5.75
CA VAL A 366 20.66 13.47 -4.66
C VAL A 366 21.14 14.72 -3.93
N ILE A 367 22.46 14.93 -3.79
CA ILE A 367 22.99 16.15 -3.16
C ILE A 367 22.80 17.35 -4.09
N GLN A 368 22.99 17.17 -5.40
CA GLN A 368 22.74 18.24 -6.36
C GLN A 368 21.26 18.64 -6.38
N TRP A 369 20.35 17.68 -6.24
CA TRP A 369 18.91 17.95 -6.20
C TRP A 369 18.43 18.55 -4.87
N ALA A 370 18.79 17.94 -3.74
CA ALA A 370 18.26 18.31 -2.42
C ALA A 370 19.10 19.41 -1.74
N GLY A 371 20.32 19.65 -2.22
CA GLY A 371 21.25 20.67 -1.74
C GLY A 371 22.06 20.28 -0.49
N SER A 372 21.71 19.19 0.21
CA SER A 372 22.50 18.68 1.34
C SER A 372 22.07 17.26 1.73
N ILE A 373 22.94 16.56 2.46
CA ILE A 373 22.62 15.29 3.16
C ILE A 373 21.40 15.45 4.08
N GLY A 374 20.62 14.37 4.24
CA GLY A 374 19.47 14.33 5.14
C GLY A 374 18.24 15.13 4.68
N LYS A 375 18.26 15.70 3.48
CA LYS A 375 17.10 16.39 2.89
C LYS A 375 16.37 15.48 1.89
N PRO A 376 15.10 15.15 2.16
CA PRO A 376 14.26 14.41 1.23
C PRO A 376 13.99 15.17 -0.07
N ILE A 377 13.92 14.43 -1.17
CA ILE A 377 13.36 14.84 -2.46
C ILE A 377 12.59 13.66 -3.07
N TYR A 378 11.66 13.93 -4.00
CA TYR A 378 11.10 12.90 -4.86
C TYR A 378 11.17 13.30 -6.34
N LYS A 379 11.12 12.32 -7.23
CA LYS A 379 11.09 12.49 -8.69
C LYS A 379 10.01 11.60 -9.28
N ASP A 380 9.25 12.15 -10.21
CA ASP A 380 8.14 11.48 -10.87
C ASP A 380 8.47 11.28 -12.35
N TYR A 381 8.32 10.05 -12.82
CA TYR A 381 8.45 9.71 -14.23
C TYR A 381 7.24 8.91 -14.69
N ALA A 382 6.82 9.10 -15.93
CA ALA A 382 5.71 8.37 -16.52
C ALA A 382 6.20 7.35 -17.54
N THR A 383 5.56 6.18 -17.58
CA THR A 383 5.83 5.16 -18.60
C THR A 383 4.54 4.48 -19.03
N HIS A 384 4.42 4.13 -20.31
CA HIS A 384 3.29 3.37 -20.82
C HIS A 384 3.65 1.90 -20.96
N ILE A 385 2.78 1.03 -20.44
CA ILE A 385 2.91 -0.41 -20.52
C ILE A 385 2.00 -0.90 -21.63
N ASN A 386 2.61 -1.49 -22.67
CA ASN A 386 1.86 -2.04 -23.80
C ASN A 386 1.28 -3.42 -23.46
N ASP A 387 0.50 -4.00 -24.36
CA ASP A 387 -0.08 -5.33 -24.24
C ASP A 387 0.64 -6.33 -25.15
N LYS A 388 1.86 -6.69 -24.74
CA LYS A 388 2.62 -7.80 -25.29
C LYS A 388 2.95 -8.79 -24.17
N GLU A 389 3.22 -10.03 -24.55
CA GLU A 389 3.62 -11.08 -23.61
C GLU A 389 4.88 -10.63 -22.83
N GLY A 390 4.77 -10.53 -21.51
CA GLY A 390 5.82 -10.02 -20.62
C GLY A 390 5.68 -8.56 -20.19
N ASP A 391 4.75 -7.79 -20.78
CA ASP A 391 4.54 -6.39 -20.45
C ASP A 391 3.76 -6.19 -19.13
N GLU A 392 3.23 -7.24 -18.49
CA GLU A 392 2.64 -7.17 -17.14
C GLU A 392 3.68 -6.95 -16.02
N ILE A 393 4.92 -6.61 -16.37
CA ILE A 393 6.03 -6.39 -15.45
C ILE A 393 6.66 -5.02 -15.73
N LEU A 394 6.72 -4.19 -14.70
CA LEU A 394 7.46 -2.94 -14.70
C LEU A 394 8.83 -3.15 -14.04
N TRP A 395 9.88 -2.82 -14.76
CA TRP A 395 11.27 -2.90 -14.32
C TRP A 395 11.77 -1.52 -13.89
N VAL A 396 12.37 -1.44 -12.71
CA VAL A 396 13.09 -0.26 -12.23
C VAL A 396 14.53 -0.66 -11.97
N ALA A 397 15.49 0.03 -12.54
CA ALA A 397 16.90 -0.27 -12.40
C ALA A 397 17.74 0.99 -12.16
N LEU A 398 18.76 0.86 -11.31
CA LEU A 398 19.75 1.90 -11.05
C LEU A 398 21.16 1.40 -11.40
N HIS A 399 21.99 2.27 -11.97
CA HIS A 399 23.37 1.97 -12.32
C HIS A 399 24.29 3.18 -12.08
N PRO A 400 25.54 3.02 -11.62
CA PRO A 400 26.44 4.15 -11.44
C PRO A 400 26.76 4.83 -12.78
N ASN A 401 26.72 6.16 -12.83
CA ASN A 401 27.03 6.91 -14.04
C ASN A 401 28.55 7.12 -14.15
N ARG A 402 29.19 6.44 -15.11
CA ARG A 402 30.65 6.52 -15.29
C ARG A 402 31.11 7.79 -16.00
N GLU A 403 30.26 8.37 -16.84
CA GLU A 403 30.57 9.57 -17.65
C GLU A 403 30.74 10.81 -16.77
N GLN A 404 30.07 10.86 -15.61
CA GLN A 404 30.23 11.97 -14.64
C GLN A 404 31.51 11.85 -13.79
N HIS A 405 32.23 10.71 -13.88
CA HIS A 405 33.40 10.40 -13.05
C HIS A 405 33.17 10.70 -11.55
N PRO A 406 32.10 10.17 -10.92
CA PRO A 406 31.81 10.44 -9.53
C PRO A 406 32.86 9.83 -8.60
N GLN A 407 32.93 10.33 -7.36
CA GLN A 407 33.85 9.80 -6.36
C GLN A 407 33.53 8.33 -5.99
N TYR A 408 32.25 7.98 -5.94
CA TYR A 408 31.74 6.66 -5.62
C TYR A 408 30.84 6.14 -6.76
N TYR A 409 31.18 4.96 -7.28
CA TYR A 409 30.37 4.26 -8.26
C TYR A 409 29.30 3.45 -7.52
N ASP A 410 28.19 4.10 -7.19
CA ASP A 410 27.10 3.55 -6.38
C ASP A 410 25.78 4.25 -6.77
N ALA A 411 24.66 3.69 -6.35
CA ALA A 411 23.33 4.27 -6.50
C ALA A 411 22.58 4.19 -5.18
N ILE A 412 21.50 4.96 -5.01
CA ILE A 412 20.72 4.98 -3.77
C ILE A 412 19.24 5.17 -4.06
N LEU A 413 18.37 4.49 -3.31
CA LEU A 413 16.91 4.70 -3.32
C LEU A 413 16.33 4.51 -1.92
N ASN A 414 15.42 5.39 -1.49
CA ASN A 414 14.83 5.36 -0.14
C ASN A 414 13.39 4.86 -0.15
N GLY A 415 12.65 5.09 -1.23
CA GLY A 415 11.27 4.63 -1.37
C GLY A 415 10.80 4.66 -2.81
N LEU A 416 9.76 3.90 -3.10
CA LEU A 416 9.16 3.82 -4.43
C LEU A 416 7.64 3.69 -4.35
N GLU A 417 6.92 4.51 -5.12
CA GLU A 417 5.48 4.38 -5.31
C GLU A 417 5.17 4.24 -6.81
N ILE A 418 4.26 3.32 -7.15
CA ILE A 418 3.81 3.07 -8.53
C ILE A 418 2.31 3.28 -8.59
N PHE A 419 1.88 4.18 -9.47
CA PHE A 419 0.50 4.57 -9.64
C PHE A 419 0.04 4.29 -11.07
N LYS A 420 -1.05 3.56 -11.24
CA LYS A 420 -1.73 3.46 -12.54
C LYS A 420 -2.56 4.72 -12.76
N VAL A 421 -2.42 5.35 -13.91
CA VAL A 421 -3.20 6.51 -14.33
C VAL A 421 -4.45 6.05 -15.07
N ASN A 422 -5.61 6.67 -14.79
CA ASN A 422 -6.84 6.31 -15.50
C ASN A 422 -6.72 6.61 -16.99
N ASP A 423 -7.35 5.77 -17.81
CA ASP A 423 -7.41 6.01 -19.25
C ASP A 423 -8.37 7.15 -19.62
N THR A 424 -8.41 7.49 -20.91
CA THR A 424 -9.28 8.54 -21.46
C THR A 424 -10.78 8.25 -21.33
N HIS A 425 -11.16 7.01 -20.99
CA HIS A 425 -12.55 6.60 -20.75
C HIS A 425 -12.91 6.61 -19.25
N GLY A 426 -12.00 7.05 -18.38
CA GLY A 426 -12.22 7.05 -16.94
C GLY A 426 -12.19 5.65 -16.35
N ASN A 427 -11.28 4.80 -16.81
CA ASN A 427 -11.10 3.44 -16.29
C ASN A 427 -9.74 3.25 -15.62
N LEU A 428 -9.76 2.58 -14.46
CA LEU A 428 -8.60 2.08 -13.73
C LEU A 428 -8.62 0.54 -13.60
N ALA A 429 -9.71 -0.10 -14.02
CA ALA A 429 -9.85 -1.54 -13.88
C ALA A 429 -8.95 -2.28 -14.87
N GLY A 430 -8.03 -3.08 -14.33
CA GLY A 430 -7.31 -4.12 -15.05
C GLY A 430 -8.00 -5.49 -14.93
N PRO A 431 -7.46 -6.52 -15.61
CA PRO A 431 -7.93 -7.90 -15.47
C PRO A 431 -7.68 -8.45 -14.06
N ASN A 432 -8.31 -9.58 -13.73
CA ASN A 432 -7.94 -10.31 -12.51
C ASN A 432 -6.55 -10.93 -12.72
N ILE A 433 -5.69 -10.80 -11.71
CA ILE A 433 -4.43 -11.54 -11.65
C ILE A 433 -4.79 -13.03 -11.52
N MET A 434 -4.24 -13.85 -12.42
CA MET A 434 -4.54 -15.27 -12.46
C MET A 434 -3.53 -16.07 -11.62
N PRO A 435 -3.97 -17.07 -10.84
CA PRO A 435 -3.08 -17.98 -10.14
C PRO A 435 -2.11 -18.67 -11.10
N SER A 436 -0.87 -18.88 -10.66
CA SER A 436 0.12 -19.58 -11.47
C SER A 436 -0.33 -21.01 -11.79
N LYS A 437 0.04 -21.53 -12.96
CA LYS A 437 -0.23 -22.94 -13.34
C LYS A 437 0.33 -23.92 -12.29
N MET A 438 1.46 -23.58 -11.68
CA MET A 438 2.08 -24.39 -10.63
C MET A 438 1.18 -24.47 -9.38
N LEU A 439 0.64 -23.34 -8.92
CA LEU A 439 -0.29 -23.31 -7.80
C LEU A 439 -1.57 -24.09 -8.10
N LEU A 440 -2.15 -23.90 -9.29
CA LEU A 440 -3.35 -24.64 -9.71
C LEU A 440 -3.12 -26.16 -9.75
N ASN A 441 -1.94 -26.60 -10.21
CA ASN A 441 -1.58 -28.01 -10.23
C ASN A 441 -1.37 -28.56 -8.81
N ALA A 442 -0.75 -27.78 -7.92
CA ALA A 442 -0.56 -28.17 -6.52
C ALA A 442 -1.90 -28.31 -5.78
N ASP A 443 -2.82 -27.37 -5.99
CA ASP A 443 -4.18 -27.43 -5.42
C ASP A 443 -4.96 -28.63 -5.96
N ALA A 444 -4.88 -28.89 -7.26
CA ALA A 444 -5.52 -30.06 -7.87
C ALA A 444 -4.97 -31.37 -7.29
N ALA A 445 -3.66 -31.47 -7.10
CA ALA A 445 -3.02 -32.60 -6.45
C ALA A 445 -3.51 -32.75 -5.00
N ALA A 446 -3.51 -31.67 -4.21
CA ALA A 446 -3.98 -31.68 -2.82
C ALA A 446 -5.44 -32.17 -2.70
N ARG A 447 -6.33 -31.73 -3.60
CA ARG A 447 -7.73 -32.20 -3.65
C ARG A 447 -7.84 -33.70 -3.94
N SER A 448 -6.94 -34.26 -4.75
CA SER A 448 -6.93 -35.70 -5.01
C SER A 448 -6.56 -36.54 -3.78
N PHE A 449 -5.83 -35.95 -2.81
CA PHE A 449 -5.46 -36.60 -1.55
C PHE A 449 -6.49 -36.41 -0.43
N MET A 450 -7.43 -35.47 -0.56
CA MET A 450 -8.51 -35.23 0.41
C MET A 450 -9.90 -35.14 -0.25
N PRO A 451 -10.42 -36.24 -0.83
CA PRO A 451 -11.68 -36.21 -1.58
C PRO A 451 -12.94 -35.94 -0.74
N ASN A 452 -12.85 -36.00 0.60
CA ASN A 452 -14.02 -35.95 1.51
C ASN A 452 -14.04 -34.72 2.44
N LEU A 453 -13.27 -33.66 2.17
CA LEU A 453 -13.09 -32.54 3.13
C LEU A 453 -13.59 -31.17 2.64
N LEU A 454 -14.42 -31.11 1.59
CA LEU A 454 -15.12 -29.90 1.14
C LEU A 454 -16.57 -30.21 0.76
#